data_AF-A0A9P7JGM9-F1
#
_entry.id   AF-A0A9P7JGM9-F1
#
_cell.length_a   1.000
_cell.length_b   1.000
_cell.length_c   1.000
_cell.angle_alpha   90.00
_cell.angle_beta   90.00
_cell.angle_gamma   90.00
#
_symmetry.space_group_name_H-M   'P 1'
#
loop_
_entity.id
_entity.type
_entity.pdbx_description
1 polymer ?
#
loop_
_entity_poly.entity_id
_entity_poly.type
_entity_poly.pdbx_seq_one_letter_code
_entity_poly.pdbx_strand_id
1 'polypeptide(L)'
;MSLCLVGNWWMVPSPLADQGAWCILEQFLTTNMTYPQMEETFSSYLGDQYVADDWKDARNALFSGNGDDSIALTNLYALKARHMPLPSSSSRMNGHLSSTPVQ
;
A
#
# COMPACT_ATOMS: atom_id res chain seq x y z
N MET A 1 19.70 23.48 -31.15
CA MET A 1 19.53 24.27 -29.92
C MET A 1 18.32 23.72 -29.19
N SER A 2 18.55 23.24 -27.97
CA SER A 2 17.57 22.63 -27.08
C SER A 2 16.77 23.70 -26.34
N LEU A 3 15.48 23.45 -26.09
CA LEU A 3 14.78 23.97 -24.92
C LEU A 3 13.80 22.89 -24.43
N CYS A 4 14.04 22.41 -23.20
CA CYS A 4 13.18 21.48 -22.47
C CYS A 4 12.06 22.23 -21.71
N LEU A 5 11.06 21.46 -21.26
CA LEU A 5 10.12 21.68 -20.14
C LEU A 5 8.68 22.09 -20.50
N VAL A 6 7.80 21.08 -20.62
CA VAL A 6 6.65 20.96 -19.70
C VAL A 6 6.53 19.49 -19.30
N GLY A 7 7.22 19.13 -18.21
CA GLY A 7 6.98 17.88 -17.52
C GLY A 7 5.68 18.00 -16.73
N ASN A 8 4.74 17.10 -17.00
CA ASN A 8 4.14 16.22 -15.99
C ASN A 8 3.31 15.18 -16.75
N TRP A 9 4.03 14.17 -17.23
CA TRP A 9 3.48 13.00 -17.89
C TRP A 9 2.90 12.13 -16.78
N TRP A 10 1.57 11.98 -16.77
CA TRP A 10 0.78 10.92 -16.13
C TRP A 10 1.52 10.14 -15.04
N MET A 11 1.45 10.61 -13.79
CA MET A 11 1.85 9.81 -12.65
C MET A 11 0.81 8.68 -12.54
N VAL A 12 1.04 7.58 -13.25
CA VAL A 12 0.19 6.39 -13.10
C VAL A 12 0.32 5.99 -11.63
N PRO A 13 -0.78 6.00 -10.86
CA PRO A 13 -0.71 5.61 -9.46
C PRO A 13 -0.15 4.18 -9.39
N SER A 14 0.79 3.95 -8.47
CA SER A 14 1.34 2.61 -8.27
C SER A 14 0.19 1.62 -8.06
N PRO A 15 0.19 0.44 -8.70
CA PRO A 15 -0.83 -0.59 -8.48
C PRO A 15 -1.01 -0.91 -6.99
N LEU A 16 0.09 -0.89 -6.23
CA LEU A 16 0.13 -1.15 -4.79
C LEU A 16 -0.49 -0.02 -3.94
N ALA A 17 -0.99 1.06 -4.54
CA ALA A 17 -1.78 2.09 -3.85
C ALA A 17 -3.29 1.79 -3.82
N ASP A 18 -3.74 0.68 -4.44
CA ASP A 18 -5.16 0.32 -4.49
C ASP A 18 -5.63 -0.38 -3.20
N GLN A 19 -6.42 0.35 -2.40
CA GLN A 19 -6.95 -0.14 -1.13
C GLN A 19 -7.87 -1.38 -1.28
N GLY A 20 -8.66 -1.46 -2.35
CA GLY A 20 -9.61 -2.53 -2.56
C GLY A 20 -8.90 -3.84 -2.89
N ALA A 21 -7.86 -3.78 -3.70
CA ALA A 21 -6.98 -4.91 -3.97
C ALA A 21 -6.35 -5.46 -2.67
N TRP A 22 -5.81 -4.58 -1.80
CA TRP A 22 -5.32 -5.02 -0.49
C TRP A 22 -6.39 -5.69 0.38
N CYS A 23 -7.63 -5.19 0.35
CA CYS A 23 -8.73 -5.77 1.13
C CYS A 23 -9.04 -7.22 0.70
N ILE A 24 -8.95 -7.54 -0.58
CA ILE A 24 -9.13 -8.91 -1.09
C ILE A 24 -8.03 -9.84 -0.54
N LEU A 25 -6.79 -9.38 -0.51
CA LEU A 25 -5.66 -10.14 0.05
C LEU A 25 -5.81 -10.37 1.56
N GLU A 26 -6.31 -9.36 2.29
CA GLU A 26 -6.61 -9.46 3.72
C GLU A 26 -7.76 -10.46 3.99
N GLN A 27 -8.81 -10.45 3.16
CA GLN A 27 -9.92 -11.39 3.27
C GLN A 27 -9.47 -12.84 3.10
N PHE A 28 -8.52 -13.10 2.20
CA PHE A 28 -7.96 -14.43 2.03
C PHE A 28 -7.30 -14.98 3.31
N LEU A 29 -6.63 -14.13 4.10
CA LEU A 29 -5.97 -14.54 5.35
C LEU A 29 -6.88 -14.51 6.59
N THR A 30 -8.04 -13.85 6.51
CA THR A 30 -8.92 -13.62 7.67
C THR A 30 -10.26 -14.33 7.59
N THR A 31 -10.56 -14.94 6.45
CA THR A 31 -11.81 -15.66 6.18
C THR A 31 -11.53 -17.06 5.65
N ASN A 32 -12.57 -17.86 5.45
CA ASN A 32 -12.43 -19.20 4.85
C ASN A 32 -12.39 -19.16 3.30
N MET A 33 -11.91 -18.05 2.72
CA MET A 33 -11.77 -17.87 1.27
C MET A 33 -10.62 -18.75 0.75
N THR A 34 -10.86 -19.50 -0.31
CA THR A 34 -9.83 -20.35 -0.93
C THR A 34 -8.95 -19.55 -1.90
N TYR A 35 -7.74 -20.05 -2.19
CA TYR A 35 -6.83 -19.39 -3.13
C TYR A 35 -7.44 -19.17 -4.53
N PRO A 36 -8.15 -20.14 -5.15
CA PRO A 36 -8.79 -19.90 -6.45
C PRO A 36 -9.85 -18.80 -6.42
N GLN A 37 -10.64 -18.72 -5.34
CA GLN A 37 -11.65 -17.66 -5.16
C GLN A 37 -10.99 -16.29 -4.95
N MET A 38 -9.89 -16.24 -4.21
CA MET A 38 -9.10 -15.03 -4.05
C MET A 38 -8.55 -14.55 -5.40
N GLU A 39 -7.87 -15.41 -6.17
CA GLU A 39 -7.27 -15.04 -7.45
C GLU A 39 -8.33 -14.58 -8.48
N GLU A 40 -9.49 -15.24 -8.53
CA GLU A 40 -10.63 -14.83 -9.35
C GLU A 40 -11.16 -13.44 -8.93
N THR A 41 -11.41 -13.25 -7.63
CA THR A 41 -11.90 -11.96 -7.10
C THR A 41 -10.89 -10.84 -7.35
N PHE A 42 -9.61 -11.13 -7.17
CA PHE A 42 -8.51 -10.18 -7.32
C PHE A 42 -8.30 -9.75 -8.76
N SER A 43 -8.21 -10.72 -9.68
CA SER A 43 -8.07 -10.44 -11.12
C SER A 43 -9.32 -9.77 -11.70
N SER A 44 -10.52 -10.17 -11.26
CA SER A 44 -11.78 -9.53 -11.66
C SER A 44 -11.88 -8.08 -11.19
N TYR A 45 -11.45 -7.79 -9.95
CA TYR A 45 -11.44 -6.42 -9.40
C TYR A 45 -10.47 -5.49 -10.15
N LEU A 46 -9.26 -5.96 -10.47
CA LEU A 46 -8.24 -5.17 -11.17
C LEU A 46 -8.46 -5.10 -12.69
N GLY A 47 -9.17 -6.08 -13.27
CA GLY A 47 -9.45 -6.17 -14.70
C GLY A 47 -8.18 -6.08 -15.54
N ASP A 48 -8.23 -5.26 -16.60
CA ASP A 48 -7.11 -5.07 -17.54
C ASP A 48 -5.86 -4.43 -16.90
N GLN A 49 -5.97 -3.88 -15.69
CA GLN A 49 -4.85 -3.32 -14.94
C GLN A 49 -4.11 -4.38 -14.12
N TYR A 50 -4.60 -5.61 -14.10
CA TYR A 50 -3.94 -6.70 -13.38
C TYR A 50 -2.65 -7.12 -14.10
N VAL A 51 -1.53 -6.78 -13.47
CA VAL A 51 -0.21 -7.29 -13.84
C VAL A 51 0.31 -8.13 -12.69
N ALA A 52 0.53 -9.42 -12.95
CA ALA A 52 0.88 -10.36 -11.89
C ALA A 52 2.18 -9.99 -11.15
N ASP A 53 3.16 -9.49 -11.88
CA ASP A 53 4.46 -9.08 -11.35
C ASP A 53 4.39 -7.85 -10.44
N ASP A 54 3.49 -6.90 -10.73
CA ASP A 54 3.30 -5.69 -9.90
C ASP A 54 2.83 -6.05 -8.47
N TRP A 55 2.22 -7.22 -8.30
CA TRP A 55 1.70 -7.73 -7.04
C TRP A 55 2.53 -8.88 -6.46
N LYS A 56 3.71 -9.16 -7.02
CA LYS A 56 4.58 -10.26 -6.58
C LYS A 56 4.96 -10.16 -5.11
N ASP A 57 5.32 -8.98 -4.64
CA ASP A 57 5.73 -8.79 -3.23
C ASP A 57 4.55 -9.01 -2.26
N ALA A 58 3.35 -8.55 -2.64
CA ALA A 58 2.14 -8.81 -1.86
C ALA A 58 1.83 -10.31 -1.78
N ARG A 59 1.98 -11.03 -2.91
CA ARG A 59 1.83 -12.49 -2.92
C ARG A 59 2.88 -13.22 -2.11
N ASN A 60 4.14 -12.78 -2.17
CA ASN A 60 5.18 -13.34 -1.32
C ASN A 60 4.83 -13.16 0.17
N ALA A 61 4.25 -12.02 0.55
CA ALA A 61 3.78 -11.78 1.91
C ALA A 61 2.65 -12.75 2.32
N LEU A 62 1.67 -13.03 1.43
CA LEU A 62 0.59 -13.99 1.69
C LEU A 62 1.10 -15.38 2.06
N PHE A 63 2.20 -15.84 1.45
CA PHE A 63 2.74 -17.18 1.67
C PHE A 63 3.95 -17.22 2.62
N SER A 64 4.34 -16.08 3.18
CA SER A 64 5.50 -15.96 4.08
C SER A 64 5.25 -16.55 5.47
N GLY A 65 3.99 -16.83 5.82
CA GLY A 65 3.58 -17.26 7.17
C GLY A 65 3.99 -18.68 7.56
N ASN A 66 4.61 -19.46 6.68
CA ASN A 66 4.99 -20.86 6.94
C ASN A 66 3.81 -21.71 7.46
N GLY A 67 2.59 -21.45 6.95
CA GLY A 67 1.35 -22.09 7.38
C GLY A 67 0.60 -21.36 8.51
N ASP A 68 1.11 -20.23 9.00
CA ASP A 68 0.45 -19.35 9.97
C ASP A 68 -0.08 -18.07 9.29
N ASP A 69 -1.40 -17.99 9.14
CA ASP A 69 -2.07 -16.86 8.50
C ASP A 69 -1.91 -15.56 9.30
N SER A 70 -1.69 -15.62 10.61
CA SER A 70 -1.46 -14.42 11.45
C SER A 70 -0.08 -13.80 11.15
N ILE A 71 0.93 -14.63 10.90
CA ILE A 71 2.25 -14.17 10.47
C ILE A 71 2.18 -13.58 9.06
N ALA A 72 1.51 -14.27 8.13
CA ALA A 72 1.28 -13.76 6.78
C ALA A 72 0.55 -12.41 6.80
N LEU A 73 -0.49 -12.26 7.63
CA LEU A 73 -1.27 -11.04 7.74
C LEU A 73 -0.44 -9.88 8.31
N THR A 74 0.40 -10.16 9.31
CA THR A 74 1.34 -9.17 9.86
C THR A 74 2.32 -8.68 8.79
N ASN A 75 2.87 -9.60 7.99
CA ASN A 75 3.79 -9.25 6.91
C ASN A 75 3.09 -8.48 5.79
N LEU A 76 1.84 -8.84 5.47
CA LEU A 76 1.01 -8.15 4.49
C LEU A 76 0.74 -6.70 4.93
N TYR A 77 0.36 -6.47 6.18
CA TYR A 77 0.16 -5.11 6.70
C TYR A 77 1.45 -4.29 6.72
N ALA A 78 2.57 -4.89 7.11
CA ALA A 78 3.87 -4.21 7.09
C ALA A 78 4.27 -3.78 5.67
N LEU A 79 3.95 -4.59 4.66
CA LEU A 79 4.18 -4.25 3.26
C LEU A 79 3.21 -3.15 2.80
N LYS A 80 1.90 -3.30 3.06
CA LYS A 80 0.87 -2.32 2.71
C LYS A 80 1.21 -0.91 3.23
N ALA A 81 1.68 -0.80 4.48
CA ALA A 81 2.06 0.47 5.09
C ALA A 81 3.19 1.21 4.34
N ARG A 82 4.03 0.49 3.58
CA ARG A 82 5.10 1.10 2.75
C ARG A 82 4.57 1.71 1.46
N HIS A 83 3.50 1.16 0.91
CA HIS A 83 2.88 1.61 -0.34
C HIS A 83 1.75 2.60 -0.11
N MET A 84 1.12 2.53 1.06
CA MET A 84 0.03 3.41 1.49
C MET A 84 0.41 4.07 2.82
N PRO A 85 1.47 4.88 2.87
CA PRO A 85 1.78 5.62 4.07
C PRO A 85 0.58 6.51 4.38
N LEU A 86 -0.03 6.30 5.54
CA LEU A 86 -1.01 7.24 6.08
C LEU A 86 -0.38 8.63 5.99
N PRO A 87 -1.15 9.67 5.59
CA PRO A 87 -0.66 11.03 5.69
C PRO A 87 -0.28 11.22 7.15
N SER A 88 1.03 11.22 7.40
CA SER A 88 1.55 11.45 8.73
C SER A 88 1.01 12.81 9.08
N SER A 89 0.09 12.86 10.06
CA SER A 89 -0.31 14.10 10.70
C SER A 89 0.97 14.72 11.23
N SER A 90 1.62 15.50 10.38
CA SER A 90 2.78 16.28 10.72
C SER A 90 2.24 17.34 11.65
N SER A 91 2.19 16.99 12.94
CA SER A 91 2.09 17.93 14.03
C SER A 91 3.33 18.82 13.91
N ARG A 92 3.22 19.82 13.03
CA ARG A 92 4.05 21.02 13.08
C ARG A 92 3.64 21.73 14.37
N MET A 93 4.12 21.24 15.51
CA MET A 93 4.46 22.14 16.60
C MET A 93 5.69 22.93 16.15
N ASN A 94 5.46 23.86 15.21
CA ASN A 94 6.33 25.01 15.08
C ASN A 94 6.14 25.79 16.36
N GLY A 95 7.16 25.74 17.23
CA GLY A 95 7.21 26.58 18.41
C GLY A 95 7.12 28.05 18.01
N HIS A 96 6.33 28.80 18.75
CA HIS A 96 6.60 30.22 18.93
C HIS A 96 7.17 30.39 20.34
N LEU A 97 8.51 30.40 20.37
CA LEU A 97 9.30 30.98 21.45
C LEU A 97 8.72 32.37 21.77
N SER A 98 8.33 32.60 23.02
CA SER A 98 8.21 33.96 23.56
C SER A 98 9.06 34.03 24.82
N SER A 99 10.36 34.12 24.61
CA SER A 99 11.25 34.76 25.58
C SER A 99 10.99 36.26 25.53
N THR A 100 10.64 36.87 26.67
CA THR A 100 11.55 37.79 27.39
C THR A 100 10.97 38.16 28.76
N PRO A 101 11.85 38.42 29.76
CA PRO A 101 11.49 38.90 31.10
C PRO A 101 11.35 40.42 31.12
N VAL A 102 10.50 40.97 31.99
CA VAL A 102 10.55 42.38 32.40
C VAL A 102 10.10 42.54 33.86
N GLN A 103 11.06 43.03 34.65
CA GLN A 103 11.11 43.67 35.97
C GLN A 103 10.18 43.22 37.11
#